data_AF-A0A8C6E6W7-F1
#
_entry.id   AF-A0A8C6E6W7-F1
#
_cell.length_a   1.000
_cell.length_b   1.000
_cell.length_c   1.000
_cell.angle_alpha   90.00
_cell.angle_beta   90.00
_cell.angle_gamma   90.00
#
_symmetry.space_group_name_H-M   'P 1'
#
loop_
_entity.id
_entity.type
_entity.pdbx_description
1 polymer ?
#
loop_
_entity_poly.entity_id
_entity_poly.type
_entity_poly.pdbx_seq_one_letter_code
_entity_poly.pdbx_strand_id
1 'polypeptide(L)'
;MILYTENPRDSTRKLLELINDYSNVAGYKINTQKSLAFLYTNNEKIEREIRETIPFTVATKRIKYLGIYLPKETKDLYIENYKPLLKAIKENTNRWR
;
A
#
# COMPACT_ATOMS: atom_id res chain seq x y z
N MET A 1 0.79 -4.76 7.58
CA MET A 1 -0.65 -4.79 7.30
C MET A 1 -0.91 -3.93 6.08
N ILE A 2 -1.74 -4.39 5.13
CA ILE A 2 -2.22 -3.60 3.99
C ILE A 2 -3.71 -3.39 4.20
N LEU A 3 -4.19 -2.17 3.99
CA LEU A 3 -5.59 -1.79 4.14
C LEU A 3 -6.07 -1.07 2.89
N TYR A 4 -7.32 -1.31 2.53
CA TYR A 4 -8.00 -0.65 1.42
C TYR A 4 -9.24 0.06 1.95
N THR A 5 -9.48 1.26 1.45
CA THR A 5 -10.62 2.08 1.86
C THR A 5 -11.29 2.68 0.63
N GLU A 6 -12.61 2.52 0.52
CA GLU A 6 -13.38 2.98 -0.64
C GLU A 6 -13.69 4.48 -0.60
N ASN A 7 -14.00 5.02 0.58
CA ASN A 7 -14.40 6.42 0.77
C ASN A 7 -13.34 7.20 1.58
N PRO A 8 -12.16 7.49 0.99
CA PRO A 8 -10.99 7.96 1.74
C PRO A 8 -11.22 9.27 2.50
N ARG A 9 -12.18 10.11 2.09
CA ARG A 9 -12.55 11.32 2.83
C ARG A 9 -13.08 11.01 4.24
N ASP A 10 -13.98 10.05 4.35
CA ASP A 10 -14.66 9.73 5.60
C ASP A 10 -13.95 8.58 6.35
N SER A 11 -13.47 7.58 5.60
CA SER A 11 -12.88 6.37 6.18
C SER A 11 -11.49 6.58 6.76
N THR A 12 -10.71 7.54 6.24
CA THR A 12 -9.32 7.75 6.69
C THR A 12 -9.27 8.15 8.15
N ARG A 13 -10.09 9.12 8.57
CA ARG A 13 -10.13 9.57 9.97
C ARG A 13 -10.52 8.43 10.90
N LYS A 14 -11.63 7.74 10.58
CA LYS A 14 -12.13 6.61 11.37
C LYS A 14 -11.12 5.47 11.46
N LEU A 15 -10.38 5.22 10.37
CA LEU A 15 -9.32 4.23 10.36
C LEU A 15 -8.16 4.63 11.29
N LEU A 16 -7.72 5.89 11.24
CA LEU A 16 -6.64 6.38 12.13
C LEU A 16 -7.04 6.29 13.60
N GLU A 17 -8.28 6.65 13.94
CA GLU A 17 -8.85 6.49 15.28
C GLU A 17 -8.82 5.02 15.72
N LEU A 18 -9.34 4.10 14.90
CA LEU A 18 -9.34 2.67 15.19
C LEU A 18 -7.94 2.08 15.39
N ILE A 19 -6.97 2.44 14.54
CA ILE A 19 -5.60 1.94 14.70
C ILE A 19 -5.00 2.51 15.99
N ASN A 20 -5.26 3.78 16.32
CA ASN A 20 -4.77 4.40 17.56
C ASN A 20 -5.37 3.72 18.80
N ASP A 21 -6.68 3.46 18.82
CA ASP A 21 -7.36 2.79 19.93
C ASP A 21 -6.81 1.37 20.13
N TYR A 22 -6.67 0.61 19.04
CA TYR A 22 -6.06 -0.73 19.09
C TYR A 22 -4.59 -0.68 19.55
N SER A 23 -3.84 0.30 19.06
CA SER A 23 -2.44 0.51 19.42
C SER A 23 -2.30 0.80 20.92
N ASN A 24 -3.20 1.60 21.50
CA ASN A 24 -3.23 1.89 22.93
C ASN A 24 -3.51 0.64 23.77
N VAL A 25 -4.48 -0.18 23.37
CA VAL A 25 -4.80 -1.45 24.06
C VAL A 25 -3.64 -2.45 23.97
N ALA A 26 -3.03 -2.56 22.79
CA ALA A 26 -1.94 -3.52 22.56
C ALA A 26 -0.56 -3.01 23.01
N GLY A 27 -0.44 -1.74 23.43
CA GLY A 27 0.84 -1.13 23.82
C GLY A 27 1.81 -0.89 22.66
N TYR A 28 1.31 -0.79 21.43
CA TYR A 28 2.13 -0.51 20.24
C TYR A 28 2.00 0.95 19.79
N LYS A 29 2.95 1.41 18.98
CA LYS A 29 2.90 2.74 18.35
C LYS A 29 3.16 2.62 16.86
N ILE A 30 2.28 3.20 16.04
CA ILE A 30 2.46 3.26 14.59
C ILE A 30 3.70 4.10 14.26
N ASN A 31 4.53 3.61 13.36
CA ASN A 31 5.61 4.40 12.77
C ASN A 31 5.08 5.09 11.50
N THR A 32 4.71 6.37 11.62
CA THR A 32 4.16 7.16 10.52
C THR A 32 5.15 7.37 9.38
N GLN A 33 6.46 7.46 9.67
CA GLN A 33 7.52 7.63 8.67
C GLN A 33 7.73 6.38 7.80
N LYS A 34 7.51 5.18 8.36
CA LYS A 34 7.58 3.92 7.62
C LYS A 34 6.25 3.54 6.95
N SER A 35 5.16 4.23 7.29
CA SER A 35 3.84 3.96 6.76
C SER A 35 3.66 4.69 5.44
N LEU A 36 3.31 3.93 4.40
CA LEU A 36 3.14 4.42 3.03
C LEU A 36 1.70 4.20 2.58
N ALA A 37 1.19 5.12 1.78
CA ALA A 37 -0.16 5.05 1.22
C ALA A 37 -0.16 5.32 -0.29
N PHE A 38 -1.13 4.72 -0.99
CA PHE A 38 -1.54 5.12 -2.32
C PHE A 38 -2.88 5.83 -2.26
N LEU A 39 -3.05 6.87 -3.08
CA LEU A 39 -4.33 7.53 -3.27
C LEU A 39 -4.90 7.15 -4.64
N TYR A 40 -6.10 6.56 -4.61
CA TYR A 40 -6.85 6.12 -5.77
C TYR A 40 -8.03 7.06 -6.01
N THR A 41 -7.73 8.28 -6.44
CA THR A 41 -8.75 9.26 -6.84
C THR A 41 -8.29 9.98 -8.09
N ASN A 42 -9.24 10.27 -8.98
CA ASN A 42 -9.00 11.11 -10.17
C ASN A 42 -9.34 12.58 -9.89
N ASN A 43 -9.83 12.90 -8.68
CA ASN A 43 -10.20 14.24 -8.29
C ASN A 43 -9.03 14.89 -7.54
N GLU A 44 -8.33 15.81 -8.21
CA GLU A 44 -7.15 16.51 -7.67
C GLU A 44 -7.45 17.27 -6.37
N LYS A 45 -8.65 17.86 -6.25
CA LYS A 45 -9.05 18.59 -5.04
C LYS A 45 -9.13 17.64 -3.85
N ILE A 46 -9.81 16.50 -4.02
CA ILE A 46 -9.93 15.47 -2.98
C ILE A 46 -8.55 14.86 -2.69
N GLU A 47 -7.72 14.64 -3.70
CA GLU A 47 -6.37 14.13 -3.50
C GLU A 47 -5.54 15.06 -2.61
N ARG A 48 -5.59 16.37 -2.87
CA ARG A 48 -4.90 17.38 -2.05
C ARG A 48 -5.43 17.40 -0.62
N GLU A 49 -6.75 17.42 -0.43
CA GLU A 49 -7.37 17.38 0.90
C GLU A 49 -6.93 16.14 1.70
N ILE A 50 -6.89 14.97 1.07
CA ILE A 50 -6.43 13.74 1.73
C ILE A 50 -4.94 13.82 2.05
N ARG A 51 -4.10 14.29 1.12
CA ARG A 51 -2.65 14.46 1.34
C ARG A 51 -2.33 15.35 2.54
N GLU A 52 -3.12 16.39 2.76
CA GLU A 52 -2.98 17.29 3.92
C GLU A 52 -3.48 16.67 5.24
N THR A 53 -4.39 15.69 5.15
CA THR A 53 -5.02 15.05 6.33
C THR A 53 -4.25 13.82 6.81
N ILE A 54 -3.68 13.02 5.90
CA ILE A 54 -3.03 11.76 6.30
C ILE A 54 -1.64 11.98 6.89
N PRO A 55 -1.29 11.29 8.00
CA PRO A 55 0.05 11.38 8.58
C PRO A 55 1.08 10.50 7.86
N PHE A 56 0.68 9.84 6.76
CA PHE A 56 1.49 8.85 6.04
C PHE A 56 2.13 9.47 4.80
N THR A 57 3.28 8.94 4.40
CA THR A 57 3.90 9.36 3.13
C THR A 57 3.13 8.77 1.95
N VAL A 58 2.66 9.63 1.05
CA VAL A 58 1.98 9.21 -0.18
C VAL A 58 3.01 8.80 -1.22
N ALA A 59 3.04 7.53 -1.58
CA ALA A 59 3.86 7.01 -2.67
C ALA A 59 3.19 7.32 -4.01
N THR A 60 3.99 7.62 -5.03
CA THR A 60 3.47 8.00 -6.36
C THR A 60 3.57 6.90 -7.40
N LYS A 61 4.48 5.93 -7.23
CA LYS A 61 4.76 4.89 -8.23
C LYS A 61 4.68 3.47 -7.67
N ARG A 62 5.44 3.17 -6.62
CA ARG A 62 5.56 1.82 -6.06
C ARG A 62 5.78 1.84 -4.55
N ILE A 63 5.26 0.83 -3.86
CA ILE A 63 5.51 0.55 -2.45
C ILE A 63 6.19 -0.82 -2.37
N LYS A 64 7.29 -0.94 -1.60
CA LYS A 64 7.91 -2.24 -1.38
C LYS A 64 7.25 -2.92 -0.18
N TYR A 65 6.74 -4.13 -0.38
CA TYR A 65 6.14 -4.95 0.68
C TYR A 65 6.66 -6.39 0.59
N LEU A 66 7.27 -6.88 1.67
CA LEU A 66 7.83 -8.24 1.76
C LEU A 66 8.73 -8.65 0.57
N GLY A 67 9.52 -7.69 0.07
CA GLY A 67 10.42 -7.93 -1.08
C GLY A 67 9.79 -7.75 -2.46
N ILE A 68 8.46 -7.58 -2.53
CA ILE A 68 7.69 -7.39 -3.77
C ILE A 68 7.41 -5.89 -3.95
N TYR A 69 7.43 -5.39 -5.20
CA TYR A 69 7.01 -4.03 -5.50
C TYR A 69 5.53 -4.02 -5.85
N LEU A 70 4.73 -3.30 -5.06
CA LEU A 70 3.33 -3.03 -5.35
C LEU A 70 3.27 -1.72 -6.15
N PRO A 71 3.00 -1.74 -7.48
CA PRO A 71 2.77 -0.53 -8.24
C PRO A 71 1.44 0.10 -7.84
N LYS A 72 1.30 1.40 -8.09
CA LYS A 72 0.03 2.12 -7.88
C LYS A 72 -1.04 1.52 -8.78
N GLU A 73 -0.77 1.36 -10.06
CA GLU A 73 -1.70 0.82 -11.04
C GLU A 73 -1.79 -0.70 -10.95
N THR A 74 -3.00 -1.22 -10.72
CA THR A 74 -3.24 -2.67 -10.54
C THR A 74 -2.87 -3.51 -11.76
N LYS A 75 -3.02 -2.95 -12.97
CA LYS A 75 -2.60 -3.60 -14.23
C LYS A 75 -1.10 -3.89 -14.28
N ASP A 76 -0.29 -3.07 -13.63
CA ASP A 76 1.17 -3.17 -13.68
C ASP A 76 1.66 -4.22 -12.69
N LEU A 77 0.85 -4.59 -11.68
CA LEU A 77 1.19 -5.64 -10.71
C LEU A 77 1.50 -6.98 -11.39
N TYR A 78 0.73 -7.37 -12.40
CA TYR A 78 0.95 -8.61 -13.14
C TYR A 78 2.24 -8.56 -13.96
N ILE A 79 2.47 -7.45 -14.65
CA ILE A 79 3.62 -7.28 -15.54
C ILE A 79 4.92 -7.19 -14.73
N GLU A 80 4.93 -6.42 -13.65
CA GLU A 80 6.12 -6.15 -12.85
C GLU A 80 6.48 -7.29 -11.91
N ASN A 81 5.52 -8.08 -11.42
CA ASN A 81 5.77 -9.11 -10.41
C ASN A 81 5.47 -10.52 -10.90
N TYR A 82 4.24 -10.80 -11.34
CA TYR A 82 3.82 -12.16 -11.68
C TYR A 82 4.56 -12.72 -12.90
N LYS A 83 4.67 -11.95 -13.99
CA LYS A 83 5.35 -12.37 -15.21
C LYS A 83 6.83 -12.76 -14.97
N PRO A 84 7.67 -11.94 -14.31
CA PRO A 84 9.04 -12.33 -14.01
C PRO A 84 9.13 -13.47 -13.00
N LEU A 85 8.24 -13.53 -12.00
CA LEU A 85 8.20 -14.63 -11.04
C LEU A 85 7.92 -15.97 -11.73
N LEU A 86 6.93 -16.03 -12.61
CA LEU A 86 6.61 -17.23 -13.39
C LEU A 86 7.79 -17.68 -14.28
N LYS A 87 8.50 -16.72 -14.89
CA LYS A 87 9.71 -17.01 -15.67
C LYS A 87 10.79 -17.63 -14.78
N ALA A 88 11.06 -17.04 -13.62
CA ALA A 88 12.05 -17.56 -12.67
C ALA A 88 11.68 -18.96 -12.16
N ILE A 89 10.41 -19.23 -11.86
CA ILE A 89 9.94 -20.57 -11.47
C ILE A 89 10.21 -21.57 -12.60
N LYS A 90 9.85 -21.24 -13.85
CA LYS A 90 10.08 -22.12 -15.01
C LYS A 90 11.56 -22.42 -15.23
N GLU A 91 12.42 -21.41 -15.13
CA GLU A 91 13.87 -21.56 -15.28
C GLU A 91 14.46 -22.45 -14.18
N ASN A 92 14.03 -22.27 -12.94
CA ASN A 92 14.44 -23.14 -11.85
C ASN A 92 13.97 -24.57 -12.11
N THR A 93 12.68 -24.82 -12.36
CA THR A 93 12.17 -26.18 -12.63
C THR A 93 12.93 -26.88 -13.77
N ASN A 94 13.33 -26.14 -14.81
CA ASN A 94 14.14 -26.69 -15.91
C ASN A 94 15.57 -27.06 -15.49
N ARG A 95 16.18 -26.34 -14.52
CA ARG A 95 17.51 -26.66 -13.96
C ARG A 95 17.48 -27.84 -13.00
N TRP A 96 16.33 -28.08 -12.37
CA TRP A 96 16.12 -29.19 -11.44
C TRP A 96 15.86 -30.52 -12.15
N ARG A 97 15.47 -30.47 -13.43
CA ARG A 97 15.35 -31.64 -14.31
C ARG A 97 16.71 -31.99 -14.89
#